data_AF-A0A7V4LPV8-F1
#
_entry.id   AF-A0A7V4LPV8-F1
#
_cell.length_a   1.000
_cell.length_b   1.000
_cell.length_c   1.000
_cell.angle_alpha   90.00
_cell.angle_beta   90.00
_cell.angle_gamma   90.00
#
_symmetry.space_group_name_H-M   'P 1'
#
loop_
_entity.id
_entity.type
_entity.pdbx_description
1 polymer ?
#
loop_
_entity_poly.entity_id
_entity_poly.type
_entity_poly.pdbx_seq_one_letter_code
_entity_poly.pdbx_strand_id
1 'polypeptide(L)'
;EKGLERLLLAMENLERISPSPSGTVDTSQLEANCREAMNDDLNTPLLIALLFEQVKIINQLLEGAVSIDATHLENLKRVFRIYGQDILGLKAEKAGRTEDRLPALVELVLQLRQEARQRKDFASSDRIRDTLLKLGIEIKDTKQGTEWRLL
;
A
#
# COMPACT_ATOMS: atom_id res chain seq x y z
N GLU A 1 -1.09 15.54 1.33
CA GLU A 1 -1.71 14.36 0.70
C GLU A 1 -0.68 13.27 0.38
N LYS A 2 0.18 13.43 -0.64
CA LYS A 2 1.18 12.40 -1.04
C LYS A 2 2.05 11.81 0.08
N GLY A 3 2.41 12.59 1.11
CA GLY A 3 3.19 12.09 2.24
C GLY A 3 2.42 11.12 3.14
N LEU A 4 1.17 11.44 3.45
CA LEU A 4 0.28 10.61 4.27
C LEU A 4 0.01 9.28 3.57
N GLU A 5 -0.37 9.32 2.29
CA GLU A 5 -0.62 8.13 1.47
C GLU A 5 0.57 7.17 1.47
N ARG A 6 1.80 7.71 1.37
CA ARG A 6 3.03 6.89 1.39
C ARG A 6 3.25 6.22 2.73
N LEU A 7 2.95 6.89 3.85
CA LEU A 7 3.06 6.30 5.19
C LEU A 7 2.00 5.22 5.42
N LEU A 8 0.77 5.45 4.96
CA LEU A 8 -0.31 4.46 5.03
C LEU A 8 -0.02 3.23 4.15
N LEU A 9 0.44 3.44 2.91
CA LEU A 9 0.85 2.36 2.02
C LEU A 9 2.02 1.55 2.62
N ALA A 10 2.96 2.20 3.31
CA ALA A 10 4.05 1.50 3.98
C ALA A 10 3.56 0.57 5.09
N MET A 11 2.49 0.95 5.81
CA MET A 11 1.86 0.08 6.82
C MET A 11 1.22 -1.16 6.20
N GLU A 12 0.53 -1.01 5.08
CA GLU A 12 -0.03 -2.15 4.34
C GLU A 12 1.08 -3.06 3.80
N ASN A 13 2.14 -2.45 3.27
CA ASN A 13 3.28 -3.15 2.72
C ASN A 13 4.09 -3.92 3.77
N LEU A 14 4.19 -3.41 5.00
CA LEU A 14 4.81 -4.10 6.13
C LEU A 14 4.21 -5.48 6.39
N GLU A 15 2.91 -5.65 6.18
CA GLU A 15 2.23 -6.94 6.36
C GLU A 15 2.53 -7.95 5.25
N ARG A 16 3.08 -7.50 4.11
CA ARG A 16 3.42 -8.34 2.96
C ARG A 16 4.86 -8.85 3.00
N ILE A 17 5.68 -8.35 3.93
CA ILE A 17 7.09 -8.74 4.06
C ILE A 17 7.18 -10.05 4.84
N SER A 18 7.88 -11.03 4.25
CA SER A 18 8.22 -12.29 4.91
C SER A 18 9.65 -12.26 5.44
N PRO A 19 9.90 -12.77 6.66
CA PRO A 19 11.25 -12.81 7.21
C PRO A 19 12.11 -13.88 6.50
N SER A 20 13.43 -13.66 6.49
CA SER A 20 14.44 -14.62 6.05
C SER A 20 15.20 -15.21 7.25
N PRO A 21 15.92 -16.35 7.08
CA PRO A 21 16.73 -16.94 8.16
C PRO A 21 17.83 -16.02 8.69
N SER A 22 18.31 -15.10 7.86
CA SER A 22 19.25 -14.03 8.22
C SER A 22 18.88 -12.75 7.47
N GLY A 23 19.14 -11.60 8.10
CA GLY A 23 18.82 -10.26 7.59
C GLY A 23 20.05 -9.38 7.39
N THR A 24 19.99 -8.48 6.42
CA THR A 24 20.97 -7.39 6.24
C THR A 24 20.52 -6.09 6.90
N VAL A 25 19.23 -5.99 7.26
CA VAL A 25 18.65 -4.81 7.91
C VAL A 25 18.74 -4.94 9.43
N ASP A 26 19.35 -3.94 10.08
CA ASP A 26 19.30 -3.77 11.53
C ASP A 26 18.30 -2.66 11.89
N THR A 27 17.34 -3.00 12.74
CA THR A 27 16.28 -2.09 13.19
C THR A 27 16.40 -1.70 14.66
N SER A 28 17.44 -2.15 15.37
CA SER A 28 17.58 -2.03 16.82
C SER A 28 17.49 -0.59 17.33
N GLN A 29 17.95 0.37 16.51
CA GLN A 29 18.03 1.77 16.89
C GLN A 29 16.76 2.59 16.57
N LEU A 30 15.81 2.03 15.79
CA LEU A 30 14.64 2.77 15.32
C LEU A 30 13.78 3.34 16.46
N GLU A 31 13.51 2.52 17.48
CA GLU A 31 12.68 2.95 18.60
C GLU A 31 13.34 4.06 19.41
N ALA A 32 14.65 3.94 19.66
CA ALA A 32 15.41 4.93 20.41
C ALA A 32 15.43 6.28 19.69
N ASN A 33 15.64 6.28 18.36
CA ASN A 33 15.62 7.51 17.57
C ASN A 33 14.24 8.17 17.58
N CYS A 34 13.17 7.38 17.42
CA CYS A 34 11.80 7.91 17.48
C CYS A 34 11.46 8.43 18.89
N ARG A 35 11.95 7.76 19.95
CA ARG A 35 11.77 8.17 21.34
C ARG A 35 12.49 9.48 21.63
N GLU A 36 13.71 9.64 21.12
CA GLU A 36 14.49 10.87 21.26
C GLU A 36 13.76 12.04 20.61
N ALA A 37 13.26 11.87 19.38
CA ALA A 37 12.43 12.89 18.71
C ALA A 37 11.18 13.26 19.52
N MET A 38 10.52 12.30 20.15
CA MET A 38 9.34 12.59 20.97
C MET A 38 9.66 13.24 22.32
N ASN A 39 10.82 12.92 22.90
CA ASN A 39 11.29 13.54 24.14
C ASN A 39 11.85 14.95 23.92
N ASP A 40 12.29 15.27 22.71
CA ASP A 40 12.65 16.61 22.26
C ASP A 40 11.39 17.40 21.90
N ASP A 41 10.68 17.94 22.90
CA ASP A 41 9.51 18.83 22.72
C ASP A 41 8.47 18.33 21.69
N LEU A 42 8.20 17.02 21.67
CA LEU A 42 7.31 16.38 20.70
C LEU A 42 7.66 16.75 19.24
N ASN A 43 8.94 16.65 18.86
CA ASN A 43 9.46 16.98 17.53
C ASN A 43 8.90 16.04 16.43
N THR A 44 7.64 16.27 16.07
CA THR A 44 6.92 15.51 15.06
C THR A 44 7.51 15.66 13.65
N PRO A 45 8.11 16.79 13.22
CA PRO A 45 8.82 16.84 11.94
C PRO A 45 9.97 15.84 11.87
N LEU A 46 10.79 15.74 12.93
CA LEU A 46 11.86 14.75 13.01
C LEU A 46 11.31 13.33 13.05
N LEU A 47 10.26 13.08 13.85
CA LEU A 47 9.62 11.77 13.90
C LEU A 47 9.12 11.33 12.51
N ILE A 48 8.48 12.22 11.76
CA ILE A 48 7.98 11.93 10.41
C ILE A 48 9.15 11.62 9.46
N ALA A 49 10.29 12.32 9.57
CA ALA A 49 11.48 12.01 8.79
C ALA A 49 12.00 10.59 9.09
N LEU A 50 12.08 10.20 10.37
CA LEU A 50 12.47 8.85 10.81
C LEU A 50 11.48 7.77 10.31
N LEU A 51 10.19 8.07 10.25
CA LEU A 51 9.20 7.17 9.65
C LEU A 51 9.44 7.00 8.14
N PHE A 52 9.82 8.07 7.42
CA PHE A 52 10.15 7.96 5.99
C PHE A 52 11.45 7.18 5.73
N GLU A 53 12.41 7.19 6.64
CA GLU A 53 13.56 6.29 6.58
C GLU A 53 13.12 4.83 6.68
N GLN A 54 12.16 4.53 7.55
CA GLN A 54 11.55 3.19 7.64
C GLN A 54 10.78 2.83 6.37
N VAL A 55 10.05 3.77 5.75
CA VAL A 55 9.41 3.55 4.43
C VAL A 55 10.43 3.13 3.38
N LYS A 56 11.62 3.72 3.37
CA LYS A 56 12.69 3.32 2.45
C LYS A 56 13.13 1.88 2.67
N ILE A 57 13.31 1.47 3.93
CA ILE A 57 13.65 0.08 4.30
C ILE A 57 12.56 -0.88 3.82
N ILE A 58 11.29 -0.55 4.07
CA ILE A 58 10.12 -1.35 3.66
C ILE A 58 10.11 -1.57 2.14
N ASN A 59 10.34 -0.51 1.36
CA ASN A 59 10.37 -0.62 -0.09
C ASN A 59 11.55 -1.47 -0.58
N GLN A 60 12.74 -1.30 0.00
CA GLN A 60 13.90 -2.13 -0.34
C GLN A 60 13.68 -3.61 -0.02
N LEU A 61 12.96 -3.92 1.05
CA LEU A 61 12.57 -5.29 1.40
C LEU A 61 11.59 -5.89 0.39
N LEU A 62 10.59 -5.12 -0.05
CA LEU A 62 9.64 -5.55 -1.09
C LEU A 62 10.30 -5.76 -2.45
N GLU A 63 11.29 -4.94 -2.78
CA GLU A 63 12.09 -5.08 -4.00
C GLU A 63 13.08 -6.26 -3.92
N GLY A 64 13.25 -6.88 -2.75
CA GLY A 64 14.23 -7.93 -2.51
C GLY A 64 15.68 -7.45 -2.54
N ALA A 65 15.90 -6.13 -2.45
CA ALA A 65 17.23 -5.51 -2.45
C ALA A 65 17.98 -5.73 -1.12
N VAL A 66 17.24 -5.93 -0.04
CA VAL A 66 17.73 -6.26 1.30
C VAL A 66 16.88 -7.37 1.89
N SER A 67 17.39 -8.04 2.93
CA SER A 67 16.65 -9.06 3.67
C SER A 67 16.53 -8.69 5.15
N ILE A 68 15.56 -9.27 5.85
CA ILE A 68 15.30 -8.99 7.26
C ILE A 68 14.93 -10.28 7.96
N ASP A 69 15.49 -10.51 9.15
CA ASP A 69 15.08 -11.64 9.97
C ASP A 69 13.79 -11.35 10.75
N ALA A 70 13.26 -12.38 11.42
CA ALA A 70 12.02 -12.27 12.17
C ALA A 70 12.07 -11.25 13.31
N THR A 71 13.21 -11.14 14.01
CA THR A 71 13.37 -10.23 15.15
C THR A 71 13.34 -8.78 14.68
N HIS A 72 14.11 -8.47 13.63
CA HIS A 72 14.19 -7.12 13.09
C HIS A 72 12.89 -6.70 12.39
N LEU A 73 12.18 -7.64 11.75
CA LEU A 73 10.88 -7.40 11.14
C LEU A 73 9.81 -7.09 12.18
N GLU A 74 9.74 -7.87 13.26
CA GLU A 74 8.81 -7.62 14.36
C GLU A 74 9.08 -6.25 15.00
N ASN A 75 10.36 -5.92 15.20
CA ASN A 75 10.74 -4.62 15.72
C ASN A 75 10.34 -3.47 14.78
N LEU A 76 10.55 -3.61 13.47
CA LEU A 76 10.12 -2.62 12.47
C LEU A 76 8.60 -2.41 12.52
N LYS A 77 7.81 -3.50 12.48
CA LYS A 77 6.34 -3.45 12.57
C LYS A 77 5.89 -2.74 13.85
N ARG A 78 6.47 -3.12 14.99
CA ARG A 78 6.13 -2.56 16.29
C ARG A 78 6.42 -1.06 16.37
N VAL A 79 7.62 -0.63 15.95
CA VAL A 79 8.02 0.78 15.98
C VAL A 79 7.14 1.61 15.05
N PHE A 80 6.96 1.15 13.80
CA PHE A 80 6.13 1.86 12.83
C PHE A 80 4.68 2.01 13.31
N ARG A 81 4.11 0.97 13.94
CA ARG A 81 2.78 1.03 14.56
C ARG A 81 2.69 2.04 15.69
N ILE A 82 3.60 1.96 16.68
CA ILE A 82 3.55 2.82 17.87
C ILE A 82 3.62 4.29 17.45
N TYR A 83 4.60 4.65 16.62
CA TYR A 83 4.81 6.06 16.29
C TYR A 83 3.88 6.55 15.17
N GLY A 84 3.61 5.72 14.16
CA GLY A 84 2.70 6.06 13.08
C GLY A 84 1.24 6.07 13.52
N GLN A 85 0.74 4.99 14.13
CA GLN A 85 -0.69 4.85 14.46
C GLN A 85 -1.04 5.33 15.86
N ASP A 86 -0.31 4.90 16.88
CA ASP A 86 -0.71 5.12 18.27
C ASP A 86 -0.39 6.54 18.74
N ILE A 87 0.75 7.10 18.31
CA ILE A 87 1.19 8.46 18.66
C ILE A 87 0.68 9.49 17.67
N LEU A 88 1.03 9.38 16.38
CA LEU A 88 0.64 10.36 15.36
C LEU A 88 -0.81 10.19 14.87
N GLY A 89 -1.48 9.10 15.23
CA GLY A 89 -2.86 8.87 14.82
C GLY A 89 -3.04 8.59 13.32
N LEU A 90 -1.97 8.22 12.60
CA LEU A 90 -2.05 7.93 11.17
C LEU A 90 -2.96 6.73 10.95
N LYS A 91 -4.10 6.99 10.33
CA LYS A 91 -5.10 6.00 9.96
C LYS A 91 -5.54 6.37 8.56
N ALA A 92 -5.82 5.35 7.75
CA ALA A 92 -6.63 5.59 6.58
C ALA A 92 -7.92 6.22 7.07
N GLU A 93 -8.22 7.43 6.59
CA GLU A 93 -9.60 7.90 6.65
C GLU A 93 -10.43 6.79 6.02
N LYS A 94 -11.44 6.27 6.71
CA LYS A 94 -12.46 5.47 6.04
C LYS A 94 -13.11 6.41 5.05
N ALA A 95 -12.56 6.49 3.83
CA ALA A 95 -13.08 7.29 2.75
C ALA A 95 -14.56 6.94 2.65
N GLY A 96 -15.40 7.92 2.97
CA GLY A 96 -16.82 7.67 3.19
C GLY A 96 -17.45 7.00 1.98
N ARG A 97 -17.80 5.71 2.10
CA ARG A 97 -18.75 4.92 1.27
C ARG A 97 -18.59 4.86 -0.25
N THR A 98 -17.78 5.71 -0.89
CA THR A 98 -17.68 5.79 -2.35
C THR A 98 -16.50 4.98 -2.87
N GLU A 99 -15.35 5.04 -2.19
CA GLU A 99 -14.15 4.26 -2.58
C GLU A 99 -14.30 2.76 -2.29
N ASP A 100 -14.93 2.38 -1.17
CA ASP A 100 -15.25 0.96 -0.87
C ASP A 100 -16.18 0.30 -1.90
N ARG A 101 -16.97 1.10 -2.65
CA ARG A 101 -17.90 0.60 -3.67
C ARG A 101 -17.28 0.59 -5.07
N LEU A 102 -16.20 1.34 -5.28
CA LEU A 102 -15.56 1.44 -6.59
C LEU A 102 -15.06 0.07 -7.08
N PRO A 103 -14.34 -0.75 -6.27
CA PRO A 103 -13.95 -2.09 -6.70
C PRO A 103 -15.16 -2.95 -7.09
N ALA A 104 -16.22 -2.97 -6.27
CA ALA A 104 -17.42 -3.75 -6.56
C ALA A 104 -18.15 -3.28 -7.84
N LEU A 105 -18.16 -1.96 -8.11
CA LEU A 105 -18.72 -1.40 -9.33
C LEU A 105 -17.86 -1.74 -10.56
N VAL A 106 -16.53 -1.68 -10.44
CA VAL A 106 -15.62 -2.05 -11.53
C VAL A 106 -15.76 -3.53 -11.85
N GLU A 107 -15.82 -4.41 -10.84
CA GLU A 107 -16.07 -5.85 -11.02
C GLU A 107 -17.39 -6.12 -11.76
N LEU A 108 -18.48 -5.42 -11.39
CA LEU A 108 -19.76 -5.54 -12.10
C LEU A 108 -19.66 -5.12 -13.57
N VAL A 109 -18.95 -4.03 -13.87
CA VAL A 109 -18.73 -3.57 -15.25
C VAL A 109 -17.85 -4.55 -16.03
N LEU A 110 -16.85 -5.16 -15.40
CA LEU A 110 -16.01 -6.19 -16.01
C LEU A 110 -16.80 -7.47 -16.32
N GLN A 111 -17.74 -7.86 -15.46
CA GLN A 111 -18.66 -8.97 -15.72
C GLN A 111 -19.54 -8.68 -16.96
N LEU A 112 -20.14 -7.48 -17.05
CA LEU A 112 -20.94 -7.09 -18.22
C LEU A 112 -20.10 -7.14 -19.53
N ARG A 113 -18.83 -6.75 -19.46
CA ARG A 113 -17.90 -6.88 -20.59
C ARG A 113 -17.64 -8.35 -20.96
N GLN A 114 -17.46 -9.22 -19.97
CA GLN A 114 -17.27 -10.65 -20.20
C GLN A 114 -18.50 -11.28 -20.84
N GLU A 115 -19.70 -10.95 -20.37
CA GLU A 115 -20.96 -11.40 -20.98
C GLU A 115 -21.11 -10.91 -22.42
N ALA A 116 -20.77 -9.65 -22.70
CA ALA A 116 -20.77 -9.10 -24.06
C ALA A 116 -19.85 -9.91 -24.99
N ARG A 117 -18.63 -10.24 -24.52
CA ARG A 117 -17.70 -11.13 -25.25
C ARG A 117 -18.29 -12.52 -25.48
N GLN A 118 -18.92 -13.12 -24.48
CA GLN A 118 -19.55 -14.45 -24.60
C GLN A 118 -20.69 -14.45 -25.64
N ARG A 119 -21.47 -13.36 -25.70
CA ARG A 119 -22.52 -13.15 -26.70
C ARG A 119 -21.98 -12.70 -28.08
N LYS A 120 -20.65 -12.63 -28.25
CA LYS A 120 -19.96 -12.11 -29.45
C LYS A 120 -20.31 -10.66 -29.80
N ASP A 121 -20.77 -9.88 -28.82
CA ASP A 121 -20.98 -8.44 -28.94
C ASP A 121 -19.67 -7.70 -28.64
N PHE A 122 -18.78 -7.69 -29.63
CA PHE A 122 -17.48 -7.04 -29.52
C PHE A 122 -17.58 -5.52 -29.41
N ALA A 123 -18.58 -4.92 -30.05
CA ALA A 123 -18.81 -3.47 -30.01
C ALA A 123 -19.12 -2.98 -28.59
N SER A 124 -19.99 -3.67 -27.86
CA SER A 124 -20.28 -3.33 -26.45
C SER A 124 -19.06 -3.57 -25.54
N SER A 125 -18.31 -4.65 -25.77
CA SER A 125 -17.10 -4.96 -25.01
C SER A 125 -16.03 -3.88 -25.16
N ASP A 126 -15.76 -3.44 -26.39
CA ASP A 126 -14.79 -2.38 -26.67
C ASP A 126 -15.26 -1.04 -26.09
N ARG A 127 -16.56 -0.71 -26.23
CA ARG A 127 -17.13 0.49 -25.62
C ARG A 127 -16.93 0.54 -24.11
N ILE A 128 -17.12 -0.60 -23.41
CA ILE A 128 -16.89 -0.68 -21.97
C ILE A 128 -15.41 -0.47 -21.64
N ARG A 129 -14.49 -1.15 -22.34
CA ARG A 129 -13.04 -0.97 -22.15
C ARG A 129 -12.63 0.49 -22.31
N ASP A 130 -13.05 1.12 -23.40
CA ASP A 130 -12.64 2.48 -23.73
C ASP A 130 -13.26 3.51 -22.77
N THR A 131 -14.47 3.25 -22.27
CA THR A 131 -15.11 4.10 -21.26
C THR A 131 -14.38 4.00 -19.92
N LEU A 132 -14.00 2.80 -19.48
CA LEU A 132 -13.21 2.61 -18.27
C LEU A 132 -11.84 3.30 -18.38
N LEU A 133 -11.18 3.19 -19.54
CA LEU A 133 -9.91 3.88 -19.78
C LEU A 133 -10.04 5.41 -19.68
N LYS A 134 -11.12 6.00 -20.23
CA LYS A 134 -11.43 7.43 -20.11
C LYS A 134 -11.68 7.87 -18.67
N LEU A 135 -12.14 6.96 -17.82
CA LEU A 135 -12.36 7.20 -16.39
C LEU A 135 -11.09 6.95 -15.55
N GLY A 136 -9.94 6.70 -16.17
CA GLY A 136 -8.68 6.43 -15.47
C GLY A 136 -8.57 5.00 -14.96
N ILE A 137 -9.34 4.04 -15.49
CA ILE A 137 -9.27 2.63 -15.11
C ILE A 137 -8.70 1.84 -16.28
N GLU A 138 -7.47 1.36 -16.13
CA GLU A 138 -6.83 0.49 -17.10
C GLU A 138 -7.16 -0.98 -16.82
N ILE A 139 -7.55 -1.70 -17.87
CA ILE A 139 -7.90 -3.12 -17.80
C ILE A 139 -6.82 -3.94 -18.51
N LYS A 140 -6.36 -5.00 -17.85
CA LYS A 140 -5.40 -5.95 -18.37
C LYS A 140 -5.99 -7.36 -18.34
N ASP A 141 -6.22 -7.92 -19.52
CA ASP A 141 -6.62 -9.32 -19.64
C ASP A 141 -5.38 -10.21 -19.42
N THR A 142 -5.43 -11.15 -18.48
CA THR A 142 -4.39 -12.15 -18.22
C THR A 142 -4.94 -13.56 -18.45
N LYS A 143 -4.06 -14.58 -18.43
CA LYS A 143 -4.49 -15.99 -18.50
C LYS A 143 -5.31 -16.43 -17.28
N GLN A 144 -5.20 -15.71 -16.17
CA GLN A 144 -5.82 -16.04 -14.88
C GLN A 144 -7.11 -15.25 -14.62
N GLY A 145 -7.37 -14.21 -15.41
CA GLY A 145 -8.56 -13.37 -15.25
C GLY A 145 -8.37 -11.99 -15.85
N THR A 146 -9.26 -11.07 -15.51
CA THR A 146 -9.12 -9.65 -15.85
C THR A 146 -8.58 -8.93 -14.62
N GLU A 147 -7.43 -8.29 -14.74
CA GLU A 147 -6.87 -7.39 -13.72
C GLU A 147 -7.16 -5.94 -14.13
N TRP A 148 -7.27 -5.04 -13.16
CA TRP A 148 -7.42 -3.62 -13.43
C TRP A 148 -6.61 -2.78 -12.45
N ARG A 149 -6.27 -1.55 -12.86
CA ARG A 149 -5.61 -0.55 -12.01
C ARG A 149 -6.13 0.84 -12.30
N LEU A 150 -6.02 1.73 -11.31
CA LEU A 150 -6.22 3.16 -11.49
C LEU A 150 -4.96 3.78 -12.13
N LEU A 151 -5.17 4.68 -13.09
CA LEU A 151 -4.14 5.48 -13.76
C LEU A 151 -3.77 6.73 -12.95
#